data_AF-A0A1H6WJ24-F1
#
_entry.id   AF-A0A1H6WJ24-F1
#
_cell.length_a   1.000
_cell.length_b   1.000
_cell.length_c   1.000
_cell.angle_alpha   90.00
_cell.angle_beta   90.00
_cell.angle_gamma   90.00
#
_symmetry.space_group_name_H-M   'P 1'
#
loop_
_entity.id
_entity.type
_entity.pdbx_description
1 polymer ?
#
loop_
_entity_poly.entity_id
_entity_poly.type
_entity_poly.pdbx_seq_one_letter_code
_entity_poly.pdbx_strand_id
1 'polypeptide(L)'
;MDSNIFKSIKENFVQRTTNPFLGTLIFVWIIRNWKFVYSFFFFDSTYSLNDKLIVISCYFEGYSPKEFGVTIAISFGVLITTYILTNLSRLIVTFFDKIVTPKILSVTHKSSLVLRSDYLEVIKTSDIWEKRYSEEREKRIRAENDLEKLEKRISEVSNPKEKQGEISKSESNFDSDEDTVMKLYSKLKSNNQMSVFKDVVRSITEGNSLERKDPDVKRFVDYDLIVKSSDAMDENLAYYRVTDLGGKLRRKFIDLDL
;
A
#
# COMPACT_ATOMS: atom_id res chain seq x y z
N MET A 1 -28.99 54.74 -1.21
CA MET A 1 -29.71 53.64 -1.88
C MET A 1 -28.95 52.38 -1.56
N ASP A 2 -29.52 51.58 -0.66
CA ASP A 2 -28.77 51.13 0.50
C ASP A 2 -28.03 49.82 0.26
N SER A 3 -26.73 49.82 0.56
CA SER A 3 -25.85 48.66 0.51
C SER A 3 -26.39 47.47 1.31
N ASN A 4 -27.18 47.75 2.35
CA ASN A 4 -27.85 46.73 3.18
C ASN A 4 -28.97 45.99 2.43
N ILE A 5 -29.68 46.66 1.52
CA ILE A 5 -30.74 46.03 0.71
C ILE A 5 -30.11 45.11 -0.34
N PHE A 6 -29.07 45.57 -1.04
CA PHE A 6 -28.31 44.75 -1.98
C PHE A 6 -27.66 43.55 -1.31
N LYS A 7 -27.10 43.72 -0.11
CA LYS A 7 -26.52 42.63 0.66
C LYS A 7 -27.57 41.60 1.07
N SER A 8 -28.73 42.04 1.54
CA SER A 8 -29.84 41.17 1.95
C SER A 8 -30.46 40.40 0.76
N ILE A 9 -30.59 41.04 -0.41
CA ILE A 9 -31.06 40.39 -1.64
C ILE A 9 -30.01 39.39 -2.13
N LYS A 10 -28.73 39.77 -2.15
CA LYS A 10 -27.63 38.90 -2.56
C LYS A 10 -27.51 37.68 -1.64
N GLU A 11 -27.59 37.85 -0.32
CA GLU A 11 -27.50 36.75 0.63
C GLU A 11 -28.68 35.77 0.49
N ASN A 12 -29.90 36.28 0.30
CA ASN A 12 -31.07 35.45 0.02
C ASN A 12 -30.98 34.74 -1.34
N PHE A 13 -30.52 35.44 -2.37
CA PHE A 13 -30.36 34.89 -3.70
C PHE A 13 -29.26 33.82 -3.71
N VAL A 14 -28.13 34.07 -3.05
CA VAL A 14 -27.03 33.11 -2.90
C VAL A 14 -27.51 31.89 -2.12
N GLN A 15 -28.11 32.04 -0.93
CA GLN A 15 -28.62 30.89 -0.15
C GLN A 15 -29.62 30.03 -0.93
N ARG A 16 -30.50 30.64 -1.74
CA ARG A 16 -31.50 29.91 -2.52
C ARG A 16 -30.93 29.35 -3.84
N THR A 17 -29.96 30.03 -4.45
CA THR A 17 -29.28 29.59 -5.70
C THR A 17 -28.23 28.51 -5.43
N THR A 18 -27.75 28.36 -4.18
CA THR A 18 -26.97 27.19 -3.74
C THR A 18 -27.74 25.89 -3.93
N ASN A 19 -29.08 25.92 -4.03
CA ASN A 19 -29.83 24.76 -4.49
C ASN A 19 -29.55 24.55 -5.98
N PRO A 20 -28.87 23.45 -6.38
CA PRO A 20 -28.51 23.19 -7.76
C PRO A 20 -29.72 23.13 -8.69
N PHE A 21 -30.91 22.82 -8.16
CA PHE A 21 -32.15 22.88 -8.92
C PHE A 21 -32.57 24.31 -9.25
N LEU A 22 -32.57 25.22 -8.26
CA LEU A 22 -33.01 26.59 -8.46
C LEU A 22 -32.07 27.35 -9.39
N GLY A 23 -30.75 27.14 -9.25
CA GLY A 23 -29.76 27.71 -10.16
C GLY A 23 -29.95 27.21 -11.60
N THR A 24 -30.14 25.90 -11.78
CA THR A 24 -30.38 25.32 -13.11
C THR A 24 -31.70 25.82 -13.70
N LEU A 25 -32.76 25.94 -12.89
CA LEU A 25 -34.05 26.47 -13.32
C LEU A 25 -33.95 27.92 -13.81
N ILE A 26 -33.28 28.80 -13.06
CA ILE A 26 -33.08 30.19 -13.46
C ILE A 26 -32.27 30.25 -14.76
N PHE A 27 -31.20 29.45 -14.86
CA PHE A 27 -30.35 29.42 -16.04
C PHE A 27 -31.11 28.94 -17.29
N VAL A 28 -31.85 27.84 -17.19
CA VAL A 28 -32.70 27.32 -18.28
C VAL A 28 -33.79 28.33 -18.64
N TRP A 29 -34.40 28.98 -17.65
CA TRP A 29 -35.41 30.02 -17.89
C TRP A 29 -34.84 31.20 -18.67
N ILE A 30 -33.65 31.69 -18.30
CA ILE A 30 -32.95 32.79 -19.01
C ILE A 30 -32.69 32.40 -20.47
N ILE A 31 -32.21 31.18 -20.71
CA ILE A 31 -31.93 30.71 -22.08
C ILE A 31 -33.23 30.59 -22.90
N ARG A 32 -34.30 30.02 -22.32
CA ARG A 32 -35.58 29.88 -23.04
C ARG A 32 -36.26 31.22 -23.29
N ASN A 33 -36.16 32.14 -22.34
CA ASN A 33 -36.74 33.48 -22.42
C ASN A 33 -35.68 34.52 -22.81
N TRP A 34 -34.68 34.15 -23.60
CA TRP A 34 -33.55 35.04 -23.92
C TRP A 34 -34.01 36.31 -24.62
N LYS A 35 -35.08 36.27 -25.42
CA LYS A 35 -35.67 37.45 -26.07
C LYS A 35 -36.19 38.46 -25.03
N PHE A 36 -36.84 37.98 -23.98
CA PHE A 36 -37.31 38.82 -22.88
C PHE A 36 -36.14 39.42 -22.12
N VAL A 37 -35.14 38.59 -21.77
CA VAL A 37 -33.92 39.04 -21.07
C VAL A 37 -33.19 40.08 -21.90
N TYR A 38 -33.02 39.83 -23.21
CA TYR A 38 -32.40 40.77 -24.14
C TYR A 38 -33.19 42.08 -24.22
N SER A 39 -34.50 42.02 -24.45
CA SER A 39 -35.34 43.22 -24.48
C SER A 39 -35.25 44.01 -23.18
N PHE A 40 -35.25 43.35 -22.03
CA PHE A 40 -35.14 43.99 -20.71
C PHE A 40 -33.85 44.83 -20.57
N PHE A 41 -32.71 44.34 -21.07
CA PHE A 41 -31.43 45.04 -20.96
C PHE A 41 -31.14 46.00 -22.13
N PHE A 42 -31.72 45.77 -23.31
CA PHE A 42 -31.37 46.48 -24.55
C PHE A 42 -32.53 47.32 -25.12
N PHE A 43 -33.47 47.77 -24.29
CA PHE A 43 -34.46 48.77 -24.72
C PHE A 43 -33.76 50.03 -25.22
N ASP A 44 -34.10 50.45 -26.44
CA ASP A 44 -33.61 51.71 -26.99
C ASP A 44 -34.01 52.89 -26.07
N SER A 45 -33.13 53.86 -25.96
CA SER A 45 -33.28 55.08 -25.15
C SER A 45 -34.48 55.95 -25.55
N THR A 46 -35.04 55.68 -26.74
CA THR A 46 -36.19 56.36 -27.34
C THR A 46 -37.54 55.85 -26.81
N TYR A 47 -37.60 54.70 -26.14
CA TYR A 47 -38.86 54.15 -25.59
C TYR A 47 -39.24 54.79 -24.26
N SER A 48 -40.49 55.24 -24.15
CA SER A 48 -41.05 55.71 -22.87
C SER A 48 -41.23 54.53 -21.89
N LEU A 49 -41.29 54.81 -20.59
CA LEU A 49 -41.54 53.79 -19.57
C LEU A 49 -42.82 52.99 -19.82
N ASN A 50 -43.86 53.65 -20.35
CA ASN A 50 -45.13 53.03 -20.70
C ASN A 50 -44.98 52.04 -21.86
N ASP A 51 -44.19 52.38 -22.88
CA ASP A 51 -43.96 51.47 -24.01
C ASP A 51 -43.24 50.20 -23.57
N LYS A 52 -42.29 50.32 -22.62
CA LYS A 52 -41.60 49.16 -22.04
C LYS A 52 -42.55 48.25 -21.28
N LEU A 53 -43.46 48.81 -20.49
CA LEU A 53 -44.49 48.05 -19.77
C LEU A 53 -45.45 47.34 -20.73
N ILE A 54 -45.85 47.99 -21.82
CA ILE A 54 -46.72 47.38 -22.84
C ILE A 54 -46.01 46.18 -23.49
N VAL A 55 -44.74 46.32 -23.86
CA VAL A 55 -43.95 45.22 -24.45
C VAL A 55 -43.84 44.04 -23.48
N ILE A 56 -43.61 44.30 -22.18
CA ILE A 56 -43.55 43.26 -21.15
C ILE A 56 -44.91 42.57 -20.99
N SER A 57 -45.99 43.34 -20.90
CA SER A 57 -47.35 42.81 -20.74
C SER A 57 -47.74 41.93 -21.94
N CYS A 58 -47.49 42.39 -23.17
CA CYS A 58 -47.76 41.60 -24.37
C CYS A 58 -46.93 40.31 -24.44
N TYR A 59 -45.69 40.30 -23.91
CA TYR A 59 -44.88 39.09 -23.83
C TYR A 59 -45.51 38.03 -22.91
N PHE A 60 -46.07 38.45 -21.77
CA PHE A 60 -46.67 37.54 -20.80
C PHE A 60 -48.13 37.17 -21.09
N GLU A 61 -48.87 37.98 -21.87
CA GLU A 61 -50.23 37.64 -22.32
C GLU A 61 -50.27 36.35 -23.16
N GLY A 62 -49.23 36.10 -23.95
CA GLY A 62 -49.07 34.85 -24.70
C GLY A 62 -48.45 33.70 -23.90
N TYR A 63 -47.99 33.96 -22.67
CA TYR A 63 -47.21 32.99 -21.90
C TYR A 63 -48.13 32.05 -21.11
N SER A 64 -48.39 30.87 -21.68
CA SER A 64 -49.19 29.85 -21.02
C SER A 64 -48.47 29.31 -19.76
N PRO A 65 -49.18 28.99 -18.66
CA PRO A 65 -48.61 28.28 -17.51
C PRO A 65 -47.89 26.97 -17.89
N LYS A 66 -48.26 26.36 -19.02
CA LYS A 66 -47.59 25.19 -19.58
C LYS A 66 -46.13 25.45 -19.92
N GLU A 67 -45.78 26.66 -20.39
CA GLU A 67 -44.40 27.02 -20.73
C GLU A 67 -43.48 27.04 -19.49
N PHE A 68 -44.04 27.42 -18.34
CA PHE A 68 -43.32 27.32 -17.06
C PHE A 68 -43.07 25.86 -16.67
N GLY A 69 -44.08 24.99 -16.83
CA GLY A 69 -43.94 23.55 -16.61
C GLY A 69 -42.89 22.89 -17.51
N VAL A 70 -42.83 23.27 -18.80
CA VAL A 70 -41.79 22.81 -19.73
C VAL A 70 -40.41 23.27 -19.28
N THR A 71 -40.27 24.50 -18.79
CA THR A 71 -39.00 25.01 -18.24
C THR A 71 -38.52 24.17 -17.05
N ILE A 72 -39.43 23.82 -16.14
CA ILE A 72 -39.14 22.93 -15.00
C ILE A 72 -38.70 21.55 -15.50
N ALA A 73 -39.42 20.96 -16.45
CA ALA A 73 -39.12 19.64 -16.99
C ALA A 73 -37.74 19.59 -17.68
N ILE A 74 -37.42 20.61 -18.49
CA ILE A 74 -36.09 20.74 -19.12
C ILE A 74 -35.00 20.89 -18.06
N SER A 75 -35.26 21.65 -16.99
CA SER A 75 -34.28 21.83 -15.91
C SER A 75 -33.96 20.52 -15.19
N PHE A 76 -34.98 19.67 -14.94
CA PHE A 76 -34.76 18.31 -14.47
C PHE A 76 -33.96 17.47 -15.48
N GLY A 77 -34.29 17.57 -16.77
CA GLY A 77 -33.54 16.89 -17.84
C GLY A 77 -32.06 17.28 -17.88
N VAL A 78 -31.74 18.57 -17.71
CA VAL A 78 -30.36 19.07 -17.63
C VAL A 78 -29.64 18.52 -16.41
N LEU A 79 -30.29 18.46 -15.24
CA LEU A 79 -29.70 17.88 -14.03
C LEU A 79 -29.41 16.38 -14.20
N ILE A 80 -30.38 15.63 -14.73
CA ILE A 80 -30.22 14.20 -15.01
C ILE A 80 -29.07 13.99 -15.99
N THR A 81 -29.02 14.78 -17.07
CA THR A 81 -27.94 14.71 -18.06
C THR A 81 -26.59 15.02 -17.43
N THR A 82 -26.52 16.05 -16.58
CA THR A 82 -25.28 16.42 -15.87
C THR A 82 -24.81 15.29 -14.96
N TYR A 83 -25.73 14.64 -14.25
CA TYR A 83 -25.41 13.48 -13.42
C TYR A 83 -24.90 12.30 -14.25
N ILE A 84 -25.55 11.99 -15.37
CA ILE A 84 -25.11 10.95 -16.30
C ILE A 84 -23.71 11.28 -16.84
N LEU A 85 -23.48 12.50 -17.30
CA LEU A 85 -22.19 12.95 -17.84
C LEU A 85 -21.09 12.89 -16.79
N THR A 86 -21.39 13.24 -15.54
CA THR A 86 -20.45 13.16 -14.42
C THR A 86 -20.07 11.71 -14.13
N ASN A 87 -21.05 10.80 -14.13
CA ASN A 87 -20.78 9.37 -13.94
C ASN A 87 -20.00 8.78 -15.13
N LEU A 88 -20.33 9.19 -16.35
CA LEU A 88 -19.63 8.76 -17.55
C LEU A 88 -18.18 9.25 -17.56
N SER A 89 -17.93 10.50 -17.15
CA SER A 89 -16.58 11.04 -16.97
C SER A 89 -15.78 10.22 -15.95
N ARG A 90 -16.37 9.87 -14.80
CA ARG A 90 -15.73 8.97 -13.82
C ARG A 90 -15.47 7.58 -14.39
N LEU A 91 -16.40 7.04 -15.18
CA LEU A 91 -16.22 5.74 -15.85
C LEU A 91 -15.02 5.80 -16.79
N ILE A 92 -14.93 6.84 -17.62
CA ILE A 92 -13.80 7.03 -18.54
C ILE A 92 -12.50 7.13 -17.76
N VAL A 93 -12.41 8.00 -16.74
CA VAL A 93 -11.19 8.14 -15.93
C VAL A 93 -10.80 6.82 -15.27
N THR A 94 -11.75 6.13 -14.65
CA THR A 94 -11.51 4.83 -14.00
C THR A 94 -11.07 3.77 -15.01
N PHE A 95 -11.65 3.78 -16.22
CA PHE A 95 -11.28 2.87 -17.30
C PHE A 95 -9.84 3.15 -17.78
N PHE A 96 -9.47 4.41 -17.95
CA PHE A 96 -8.11 4.78 -18.31
C PHE A 96 -7.13 4.37 -17.22
N ASP A 97 -7.39 4.71 -15.96
CA ASP A 97 -6.52 4.39 -14.83
C ASP A 97 -6.34 2.89 -14.63
N LYS A 98 -7.42 2.09 -14.75
CA LYS A 98 -7.38 0.65 -14.46
C LYS A 98 -7.02 -0.23 -15.64
N ILE A 99 -7.24 0.20 -16.88
CA ILE A 99 -7.06 -0.66 -18.06
C ILE A 99 -6.01 -0.11 -19.00
N VAL A 100 -6.08 1.19 -19.32
CA VAL A 100 -5.19 1.79 -20.32
C VAL A 100 -3.81 2.05 -19.74
N THR A 101 -3.74 2.70 -18.57
CA THR A 101 -2.48 3.02 -17.87
C THR A 101 -1.62 1.77 -17.64
N PRO A 102 -2.11 0.66 -17.04
CA PRO A 102 -1.27 -0.53 -16.86
C PRO A 102 -0.91 -1.20 -18.18
N LYS A 103 -1.76 -1.15 -19.22
CA LYS A 103 -1.42 -1.71 -20.54
C LYS A 103 -0.35 -0.89 -21.28
N ILE A 104 -0.36 0.43 -21.14
CA ILE A 104 0.68 1.28 -21.73
C ILE A 104 2.00 1.09 -20.97
N LEU A 105 1.94 1.06 -19.64
CA LEU A 105 3.12 0.83 -18.80
C LEU A 105 3.74 -0.55 -19.06
N SER A 106 2.94 -1.60 -19.21
CA SER A 106 3.44 -2.97 -19.48
C SER A 106 4.10 -3.11 -20.84
N VAL A 107 3.72 -2.31 -21.83
CA VAL A 107 4.32 -2.30 -23.18
C VAL A 107 5.56 -1.41 -23.25
N THR A 108 5.59 -0.31 -22.48
CA THR A 108 6.66 0.70 -22.56
C THR A 108 7.89 0.35 -21.72
N HIS A 109 7.72 -0.32 -20.57
CA HIS A 109 8.83 -0.83 -19.77
C HIS A 109 8.50 -2.22 -19.21
N LYS A 110 9.17 -3.26 -19.71
CA LYS A 110 9.06 -4.65 -19.20
C LYS A 110 9.63 -4.85 -17.79
N SER A 111 10.26 -3.83 -17.20
CA SER A 111 10.95 -3.94 -15.92
C SER A 111 10.58 -2.77 -15.02
N SER A 112 9.90 -3.07 -13.92
CA SER A 112 9.78 -2.20 -12.76
C SER A 112 8.95 -0.92 -12.96
N LEU A 113 7.64 -1.04 -12.77
CA LEU A 113 6.83 -0.03 -12.09
C LEU A 113 5.51 -0.68 -11.70
N VAL A 114 5.53 -1.31 -10.53
CA VAL A 114 4.33 -1.80 -9.84
C VAL A 114 3.45 -0.57 -9.58
N LEU A 115 2.18 -0.60 -10.01
CA LEU A 115 1.27 0.51 -9.73
C LEU A 115 1.25 0.76 -8.21
N ARG A 116 1.17 2.03 -7.79
CA ARG A 116 1.14 2.38 -6.36
C ARG A 116 0.01 1.65 -5.61
N SER A 117 -1.10 1.32 -6.28
CA SER A 117 -2.17 0.48 -5.76
C SER A 117 -1.69 -0.91 -5.37
N ASP A 118 -0.92 -1.53 -6.26
CA ASP A 118 -0.45 -2.90 -6.13
C ASP A 118 0.66 -2.96 -5.08
N TYR A 119 1.50 -1.92 -5.00
CA TYR A 119 2.47 -1.75 -3.91
C TYR A 119 1.77 -1.63 -2.54
N LEU A 120 0.71 -0.83 -2.45
CA LEU A 120 -0.07 -0.69 -1.21
C LEU A 120 -0.81 -1.97 -0.84
N GLU A 121 -1.27 -2.75 -1.82
CA GLU A 121 -1.88 -4.06 -1.59
C GLU A 121 -0.84 -5.06 -1.08
N VAL A 122 0.34 -5.11 -1.70
CA VAL A 122 1.45 -5.97 -1.26
C VAL A 122 1.87 -5.63 0.18
N ILE A 123 2.01 -4.35 0.54
CA ILE A 123 2.29 -3.95 1.93
C ILE A 123 1.21 -4.46 2.88
N LYS A 124 -0.07 -4.24 2.56
CA LYS A 124 -1.18 -4.72 3.41
C LYS A 124 -1.15 -6.23 3.57
N THR A 125 -0.86 -6.98 2.50
CA THR A 125 -0.72 -8.43 2.60
C THR A 125 0.49 -8.82 3.45
N SER A 126 1.62 -8.11 3.34
CA SER A 126 2.81 -8.34 4.15
C SER A 126 2.53 -8.15 5.64
N ASP A 127 1.85 -7.07 6.03
CA ASP A 127 1.46 -6.81 7.42
C ASP A 127 0.56 -7.92 7.98
N ILE A 128 -0.36 -8.45 7.17
CA ILE A 128 -1.23 -9.57 7.56
C ILE A 128 -0.39 -10.85 7.76
N TRP A 129 0.55 -11.12 6.86
CA TRP A 129 1.43 -12.29 6.98
C TRP A 129 2.36 -12.20 8.18
N GLU A 130 2.92 -11.03 8.48
CA GLU A 130 3.77 -10.80 9.65
C GLU A 130 2.98 -10.99 10.96
N LYS A 131 1.73 -10.51 10.99
CA LYS A 131 0.83 -10.74 12.12
C LYS A 131 0.51 -12.23 12.30
N ARG A 132 0.19 -12.95 11.21
CA ARG A 132 -0.06 -14.41 11.29
C ARG A 132 1.17 -15.18 11.74
N TYR A 133 2.34 -14.82 11.22
CA TYR A 133 3.60 -15.46 11.59
C TYR A 133 3.95 -15.24 13.06
N SER A 134 3.75 -14.03 13.58
CA SER A 134 3.99 -13.75 15.00
C SER A 134 3.01 -14.50 15.91
N GLU A 135 1.73 -14.60 15.55
CA GLU A 135 0.74 -15.41 16.27
C GLU A 135 1.07 -16.90 16.27
N GLU A 136 1.50 -17.45 15.13
CA GLU A 136 1.94 -18.86 15.03
C GLU A 136 3.19 -19.13 15.86
N ARG A 137 4.17 -18.22 15.82
CA ARG A 137 5.38 -18.31 16.64
C ARG A 137 5.05 -18.28 18.13
N GLU A 138 4.14 -17.40 18.55
CA GLU A 138 3.73 -17.33 19.95
C GLU A 138 3.02 -18.61 20.41
N LYS A 139 2.13 -19.17 19.58
CA LYS A 139 1.47 -20.45 19.85
C LYS A 139 2.49 -21.59 19.97
N ARG A 140 3.49 -21.63 19.10
CA ARG A 140 4.55 -22.63 19.14
C ARG A 140 5.39 -22.51 20.42
N ILE A 141 5.80 -21.30 20.80
CA ILE A 141 6.55 -21.06 22.04
C ILE A 141 5.73 -21.48 23.26
N ARG A 142 4.43 -21.18 23.29
CA ARG A 142 3.53 -21.64 24.37
C ARG A 142 3.46 -23.16 24.43
N ALA A 143 3.30 -23.84 23.29
CA ALA A 143 3.27 -25.29 23.22
C ALA A 143 4.60 -25.93 23.66
N GLU A 144 5.74 -25.37 23.28
CA GLU A 144 7.07 -25.82 23.72
C GLU A 144 7.25 -25.63 25.23
N ASN A 145 6.86 -24.48 25.79
CA ASN A 145 6.89 -24.24 27.24
C ASN A 145 5.96 -25.19 28.02
N ASP A 146 4.80 -25.51 27.46
CA ASP A 146 3.87 -26.45 28.08
C ASP A 146 4.40 -27.89 27.99
N LEU A 147 5.03 -28.27 26.89
CA LEU A 147 5.76 -29.55 26.78
C LEU A 147 6.87 -29.65 27.82
N GLU A 148 7.70 -28.62 27.99
CA GLU A 148 8.76 -28.60 28.99
C GLU A 148 8.20 -28.74 30.41
N LYS A 149 7.09 -28.06 30.73
CA LYS A 149 6.40 -28.21 32.03
C LYS A 149 5.84 -29.62 32.22
N LEU A 150 5.26 -30.21 31.17
CA LEU A 150 4.73 -31.57 31.22
C LEU A 150 5.85 -32.59 31.41
N GLU A 151 6.96 -32.45 30.67
CA GLU A 151 8.14 -33.29 30.78
C GLU A 151 8.77 -33.18 32.18
N LYS A 152 8.86 -31.97 32.72
CA LYS A 152 9.30 -31.74 34.10
C LYS A 152 8.39 -32.45 35.11
N ARG A 153 7.06 -32.33 34.97
CA ARG A 153 6.11 -33.05 35.84
C ARG A 153 6.20 -34.56 35.70
N ILE A 154 6.40 -35.08 34.49
CA ILE A 154 6.61 -36.52 34.25
C ILE A 154 7.90 -36.95 34.94
N SER A 155 8.99 -36.20 34.83
CA SER A 155 10.25 -36.51 35.50
C SER A 155 10.14 -36.47 37.03
N GLU A 156 9.36 -35.55 37.59
CA GLU A 156 9.08 -35.46 39.03
C GLU A 156 8.21 -36.63 39.53
N VAL A 157 7.26 -37.11 38.72
CA VAL A 157 6.37 -38.23 39.07
C VAL A 157 7.02 -39.60 38.82
N SER A 158 7.84 -39.73 37.78
CA SER A 158 8.57 -40.96 37.43
C SER A 158 9.78 -41.24 38.33
N ASN A 159 10.15 -40.31 39.23
CA ASN A 159 11.28 -40.48 40.13
C ASN A 159 10.89 -40.47 41.62
N PRO A 160 10.19 -41.50 42.15
CA PRO A 160 10.07 -41.67 43.58
C PRO A 160 11.34 -42.34 44.12
N LYS A 161 12.29 -41.50 44.56
CA LYS A 161 13.56 -41.76 45.27
C LYS A 161 14.80 -41.52 44.41
N GLU A 162 15.44 -40.37 44.62
CA GLU A 162 16.81 -40.34 45.15
C GLU A 162 17.13 -38.93 45.69
N LYS A 163 17.28 -38.86 47.01
CA LYS A 163 18.01 -37.79 47.67
C LYS A 163 19.48 -38.19 47.63
N GLN A 164 20.35 -37.39 46.99
CA GLN A 164 21.67 -36.98 47.47
C GLN A 164 22.45 -36.25 46.38
N GLY A 165 23.13 -35.16 46.77
CA GLY A 165 24.19 -34.54 45.97
C GLY A 165 24.03 -33.04 45.76
N GLU A 166 24.31 -32.25 46.79
CA GLU A 166 24.67 -30.84 46.63
C GLU A 166 25.94 -30.73 45.76
N ILE A 167 25.88 -30.07 44.60
CA ILE A 167 26.98 -29.23 44.10
C ILE A 167 26.37 -27.96 43.48
N SER A 168 26.84 -26.85 44.02
CA SER A 168 26.54 -25.44 43.79
C SER A 168 26.23 -25.03 42.34
N LYS A 169 25.04 -24.43 42.13
CA LYS A 169 24.75 -23.57 40.98
C LYS A 169 25.01 -22.11 41.38
N SER A 170 26.16 -21.60 40.98
CA SER A 170 26.31 -20.17 40.65
C SER A 170 26.30 -20.04 39.13
N GLU A 171 25.67 -18.98 38.67
CA GLU A 171 25.30 -18.66 37.31
C GLU A 171 26.49 -18.62 36.32
N SER A 172 26.33 -19.20 35.14
CA SER A 172 26.59 -18.53 33.85
C SER A 172 26.20 -19.42 32.67
N ASN A 173 25.33 -18.89 31.82
CA ASN A 173 24.94 -19.44 30.52
C ASN A 173 26.14 -19.35 29.56
N PHE A 174 26.83 -20.44 29.23
CA PHE A 174 27.81 -20.43 28.14
C PHE A 174 28.10 -21.78 27.43
N ASP A 175 27.22 -22.79 27.50
CA ASP A 175 27.51 -24.13 26.93
C ASP A 175 26.70 -24.56 25.69
N SER A 176 25.71 -23.78 25.20
CA SER A 176 24.88 -24.23 24.06
C SER A 176 25.54 -24.10 22.68
N ASP A 177 26.52 -23.20 22.53
CA ASP A 177 27.12 -22.91 21.24
C ASP A 177 28.18 -23.93 20.83
N GLU A 178 28.87 -24.54 21.80
CA GLU A 178 30.00 -25.44 21.53
C GLU A 178 29.53 -26.80 20.99
N ASP A 179 28.42 -27.32 21.52
CA ASP A 179 27.74 -28.52 21.03
C ASP A 179 27.20 -28.34 19.60
N THR A 180 26.71 -27.15 19.30
CA THR A 180 26.16 -26.82 17.97
C THR A 180 27.29 -26.73 16.94
N VAL A 181 28.42 -26.12 17.31
CA VAL A 181 29.63 -26.05 16.48
C VAL A 181 30.23 -27.45 16.26
N MET A 182 30.26 -28.33 17.27
CA MET A 182 30.73 -29.71 17.13
C MET A 182 29.83 -30.55 16.21
N LYS A 183 28.51 -30.38 16.28
CA LYS A 183 27.55 -31.05 15.37
C LYS A 183 27.68 -30.56 13.93
N LEU A 184 27.97 -29.28 13.71
CA LEU A 184 28.22 -28.74 12.37
C LEU A 184 29.56 -29.23 11.81
N TYR A 185 30.60 -29.27 12.64
CA TYR A 185 31.90 -29.81 12.25
C TYR A 185 31.81 -31.29 11.83
N SER A 186 31.12 -32.13 12.61
CA SER A 186 30.97 -33.55 12.27
C SER A 186 30.18 -33.78 10.97
N LYS A 187 29.14 -32.97 10.71
CA LYS A 187 28.38 -32.99 9.45
C LYS A 187 29.21 -32.54 8.24
N LEU A 188 30.02 -31.50 8.39
CA LEU A 188 30.88 -31.01 7.30
C LEU A 188 32.03 -32.00 7.00
N LYS A 189 32.55 -32.66 8.04
CA LYS A 189 33.56 -33.71 7.90
C LYS A 189 33.00 -34.98 7.28
N SER A 190 31.80 -35.43 7.66
CA SER A 190 31.16 -36.61 7.07
C SER A 190 30.84 -36.43 5.59
N ASN A 191 30.59 -35.20 5.15
CA ASN A 191 30.25 -34.87 3.77
C ASN A 191 31.46 -34.49 2.91
N ASN A 192 32.69 -34.54 3.45
CA ASN A 192 33.92 -34.09 2.77
C ASN A 192 33.86 -32.63 2.26
N GLN A 193 33.05 -31.78 2.89
CA GLN A 193 32.82 -30.38 2.48
C GLN A 193 33.72 -29.39 3.23
N MET A 194 34.64 -29.88 4.07
CA MET A 194 35.55 -29.04 4.85
C MET A 194 36.56 -28.28 3.97
N SER A 195 37.05 -28.92 2.90
CA SER A 195 37.94 -28.27 1.92
C SER A 195 37.21 -27.15 1.17
N VAL A 196 35.99 -27.43 0.70
CA VAL A 196 35.14 -26.46 0.00
C VAL A 196 34.79 -25.28 0.91
N PHE A 197 34.50 -25.53 2.19
CA PHE A 197 34.26 -24.47 3.16
C PHE A 197 35.51 -23.60 3.38
N LYS A 198 36.72 -24.20 3.45
CA LYS A 198 37.99 -23.46 3.54
C LYS A 198 38.19 -22.57 2.31
N ASP A 199 37.91 -23.07 1.12
CA ASP A 199 38.04 -22.31 -0.13
C ASP A 199 37.04 -21.15 -0.23
N VAL A 200 35.80 -21.37 0.20
CA VAL A 200 34.75 -20.33 0.25
C VAL A 200 35.11 -19.25 1.26
N VAL A 201 35.55 -19.63 2.47
CA VAL A 201 35.95 -18.66 3.51
C VAL A 201 37.20 -17.89 3.10
N ARG A 202 38.16 -18.52 2.42
CA ARG A 202 39.33 -17.86 1.85
C ARG A 202 38.92 -16.84 0.79
N SER A 203 38.06 -17.23 -0.15
CA SER A 203 37.55 -16.35 -1.20
C SER A 203 36.82 -15.13 -0.62
N ILE A 204 36.03 -15.32 0.44
CA ILE A 204 35.38 -14.23 1.18
C ILE A 204 36.39 -13.29 1.85
N THR A 205 37.42 -13.85 2.47
CA THR A 205 38.46 -13.07 3.18
C THR A 205 39.34 -12.27 2.22
N GLU A 206 39.60 -12.82 1.03
CA GLU A 206 40.31 -12.16 -0.07
C GLU A 206 39.46 -11.10 -0.80
N GLY A 207 38.16 -10.99 -0.47
CA GLY A 207 37.25 -10.02 -1.06
C GLY A 207 36.72 -10.43 -2.44
N ASN A 208 36.82 -11.71 -2.81
CA ASN A 208 36.29 -12.23 -4.05
C ASN A 208 34.76 -12.40 -3.97
N SER A 209 34.06 -12.08 -5.07
CA SER A 209 32.63 -12.34 -5.21
C SER A 209 32.37 -13.81 -5.52
N LEU A 210 31.32 -14.38 -4.95
CA LEU A 210 30.93 -15.79 -5.16
C LEU A 210 29.64 -15.89 -5.96
N GLU A 211 29.49 -16.98 -6.71
CA GLU A 211 28.27 -17.27 -7.46
C GLU A 211 27.10 -17.60 -6.55
N ARG A 212 25.99 -16.88 -6.73
CA ARG A 212 24.79 -17.03 -5.91
C ARG A 212 24.10 -18.39 -6.09
N LYS A 213 24.30 -19.02 -7.25
CA LYS A 213 23.69 -20.30 -7.63
C LYS A 213 24.56 -21.50 -7.29
N ASP A 214 25.78 -21.27 -6.78
CA ASP A 214 26.64 -22.37 -6.36
C ASP A 214 25.95 -23.17 -5.23
N PRO A 215 25.75 -24.49 -5.39
CA PRO A 215 25.11 -25.34 -4.39
C PRO A 215 25.81 -25.33 -3.04
N ASP A 216 27.13 -25.18 -3.01
CA ASP A 216 27.91 -25.19 -1.77
C ASP A 216 27.81 -23.86 -1.04
N VAL A 217 27.85 -22.73 -1.77
CA VAL A 217 27.60 -21.39 -1.20
C VAL A 217 26.20 -21.32 -0.59
N LYS A 218 25.18 -21.85 -1.30
CA LYS A 218 23.82 -21.90 -0.79
C LYS A 218 23.70 -22.73 0.49
N ARG A 219 24.35 -23.90 0.54
CA ARG A 219 24.36 -24.75 1.74
C ARG A 219 25.00 -24.06 2.94
N PHE A 220 26.09 -23.32 2.73
CA PHE A 220 26.75 -22.58 3.82
C PHE A 220 25.94 -21.38 4.30
N VAL A 221 25.11 -20.77 3.44
CA VAL A 221 24.09 -19.81 3.86
C VAL A 221 22.98 -20.49 4.66
N ASP A 222 22.51 -21.66 4.23
CA ASP A 222 21.47 -22.42 4.94
C ASP A 222 21.93 -22.90 6.33
N TYR A 223 23.23 -23.17 6.49
CA TYR A 223 23.86 -23.50 7.78
C TYR A 223 24.24 -22.28 8.62
N ASP A 224 23.89 -21.07 8.18
CA ASP A 224 24.21 -19.81 8.83
C ASP A 224 25.71 -19.63 9.12
N LEU A 225 26.57 -20.17 8.25
CA LEU A 225 28.03 -20.03 8.32
C LEU A 225 28.52 -18.78 7.57
N ILE A 226 27.80 -18.40 6.51
CA ILE A 226 28.06 -17.21 5.69
C ILE A 226 26.75 -16.48 5.40
N VAL A 227 26.80 -15.15 5.31
CA VAL A 227 25.65 -14.29 5.02
C VAL A 227 26.02 -13.35 3.88
N LYS A 228 25.05 -13.06 2.99
CA LYS A 228 25.23 -12.08 1.92
C LYS A 228 25.51 -10.68 2.49
N SER A 229 26.59 -10.05 2.04
CA SER A 229 27.02 -8.72 2.44
C SER A 229 26.59 -7.64 1.45
N SER A 230 26.81 -7.83 0.15
CA SER A 230 26.44 -6.88 -0.90
C SER A 230 26.27 -7.58 -2.25
N ASP A 231 25.55 -6.94 -3.18
CA ASP A 231 25.47 -7.38 -4.58
C ASP A 231 26.73 -6.98 -5.33
N ALA A 232 27.21 -7.86 -6.22
CA ALA A 232 28.28 -7.53 -7.16
C ALA A 232 27.68 -6.87 -8.41
N MET A 233 28.55 -6.39 -9.31
CA MET A 233 28.10 -5.79 -10.58
C MET A 233 27.40 -6.78 -11.52
N ASP A 234 27.67 -8.09 -11.37
CA ASP A 234 26.97 -9.16 -12.09
C ASP A 234 25.81 -9.69 -11.22
N GLU A 235 24.61 -9.81 -11.81
CA GLU A 235 23.41 -10.33 -11.14
C GLU A 235 23.57 -11.77 -10.58
N ASN A 236 24.54 -12.53 -11.10
CA ASN A 236 24.84 -13.89 -10.62
C ASN A 236 25.89 -13.93 -9.50
N LEU A 237 26.58 -12.81 -9.20
CA LEU A 237 27.65 -12.74 -8.22
C LEU A 237 27.24 -11.91 -6.99
N ALA A 238 27.67 -12.32 -5.81
CA ALA A 238 27.46 -11.55 -4.59
C ALA A 238 28.68 -11.63 -3.66
N TYR A 239 28.86 -10.60 -2.85
CA TYR A 239 29.82 -10.60 -1.76
C TYR A 239 29.17 -11.22 -0.52
N TYR A 240 29.91 -12.07 0.17
CA TYR A 240 29.47 -12.75 1.38
C TYR A 240 30.39 -12.36 2.54
N ARG A 241 29.89 -12.47 3.77
CA ARG A 241 30.66 -12.32 5.01
C ARG A 241 30.46 -13.54 5.89
N VAL A 242 31.49 -13.92 6.63
CA VAL A 242 31.42 -15.04 7.58
C VAL A 242 30.62 -14.60 8.82
N THR A 243 29.71 -15.45 9.31
CA THR A 243 28.90 -15.20 10.52
C THR A 243 29.71 -15.46 11.79
N ASP A 244 29.15 -15.15 12.97
CA ASP A 244 29.79 -15.48 14.25
C ASP A 244 29.97 -16.99 14.43
N LEU A 245 29.02 -17.80 13.95
CA LEU A 245 29.10 -19.27 13.94
C LEU A 245 30.17 -19.76 12.97
N GLY A 246 30.18 -19.25 11.73
CA GLY A 246 31.23 -19.57 10.75
C GLY A 246 32.62 -19.15 11.21
N GLY A 247 32.72 -18.03 11.94
CA GLY A 247 33.96 -17.54 12.53
C GLY A 247 34.44 -18.37 13.71
N LYS A 248 33.53 -18.86 14.56
CA LYS A 248 33.86 -19.85 15.62
C LYS A 248 34.36 -21.16 14.99
N LEU A 249 33.73 -21.64 13.92
CA LEU A 249 34.16 -22.83 13.20
C LEU A 249 35.53 -22.63 12.53
N ARG A 250 35.76 -21.47 11.88
CA ARG A 250 37.05 -21.11 11.27
C ARG A 250 38.19 -21.12 12.30
N ARG A 251 38.00 -20.41 13.41
CA ARG A 251 39.02 -20.31 14.48
C ARG A 251 39.34 -21.66 15.12
N LYS A 252 38.33 -22.53 15.26
CA LYS A 252 38.48 -23.81 15.97
C LYS A 252 39.01 -24.94 15.09
N PHE A 253 38.86 -24.88 13.77
CA PHE A 253 39.17 -26.02 12.89
C PHE A 253 39.86 -25.69 11.56
N ILE A 254 40.00 -24.40 11.19
CA ILE A 254 40.62 -23.98 9.92
C ILE A 254 41.95 -23.27 10.18
N ASP A 255 42.02 -22.42 11.20
CA ASP A 255 43.25 -21.72 11.57
C ASP A 255 44.29 -22.64 12.26
N LEU A 256 43.95 -23.90 12.53
CA LEU A 256 44.86 -24.94 13.06
C LEU A 256 45.60 -25.72 11.95
N ASP A 257 45.24 -25.55 10.68
CA ASP A 257 45.85 -26.20 9.51
C ASP A 257 46.51 -25.17 8.55
N LEU A 258 47.15 -24.14 9.12
CA LEU A 258 48.00 -23.15 8.43
C LEU A 258 49.38 -23.08 9.07
#